data_AF-F8NB96-F1
#
_entry.id   AF-F8NB96-F1
#
_cell.length_a   1.000
_cell.length_b   1.000
_cell.length_c   1.000
_cell.angle_alpha   90.00
_cell.angle_beta   90.00
_cell.angle_gamma   90.00
#
_symmetry.space_group_name_H-M   'P 1'
#
loop_
_entity.id
_entity.type
_entity.pdbx_description
1 polymer ?
#
loop_
_entity_poly.entity_id
_entity_poly.type
_entity_poly.pdbx_seq_one_letter_code
_entity_poly.pdbx_strand_id
1 'polypeptide(L)'
;MMRKHGLPFAALAMAALLCHAFAVSSMPEKEKEKPHALKASLTTEQDSVFADRFLNALRQREKGNADSCMMLVDSCLKVNPSSAVAHFMRAEYYSGRDSDSLALREYEAAAILEPANDTYQERVAQMYIGTGNYAKAIDAYENLYRSHRDRDDVLGVLVQLYRQQQSYDKLLGAIDRLEQVDGGSDQLSMMRMNAYEMKGDTKGAYNVLKGLADSHPNDPGFKLMLGNWLMQHQRRSEALALYTSVLKDEPHNAMAQSCMYDYYNAVGQDSLAKSMMDRLLLGKETPQETRIQFLRNAIQQNEKEGGDSMQVVRLFKKVQTIVPRDTMVAQLKAAYYTLKRMPKDSVDDALVQLLRLQPDNAGARVQLIQDKWSKQNWKEIAALSEPGMLYNPDELAFYFFTGLSRYYLKDDDGALDALKRGTAVINDQSSTDIVSDLYSILGEIYHSKGNDKEAYAAYDSCLQYKPDNVATLNNYAYFLSVDGTNLEKAEKMSARAIAAEPKNATYLDTYAWVLYRLGRYADAKIYIDQTLKFSTDTTSDNTLYEHAAAIYAALGDYKTAATFCEQALKHGGDAKALEKKIRFYRKKSK
;
A
#
# COMPACT_ATOMS: atom_id res chain seq x y z
N MET A 1 -24.59 -7.63 -51.36
CA MET A 1 -25.60 -7.50 -50.28
C MET A 1 -25.53 -6.07 -49.75
N MET A 2 -26.24 -5.09 -50.31
CA MET A 2 -27.69 -4.78 -50.14
C MET A 2 -28.07 -4.71 -48.66
N ARG A 3 -28.71 -3.66 -48.13
CA ARG A 3 -29.05 -2.30 -48.59
C ARG A 3 -29.56 -1.56 -47.34
N LYS A 4 -29.32 -0.25 -47.25
CA LYS A 4 -30.14 0.68 -46.45
C LYS A 4 -31.56 0.71 -47.06
N HIS A 5 -32.61 0.78 -46.24
CA HIS A 5 -33.94 1.37 -46.47
C HIS A 5 -34.70 1.27 -45.12
N GLY A 6 -35.49 2.22 -44.62
CA GLY A 6 -35.92 3.52 -45.14
C GLY A 6 -36.84 4.21 -44.11
N LEU A 7 -36.86 5.54 -44.14
CA LEU A 7 -38.09 6.36 -44.05
C LEU A 7 -38.66 6.42 -45.50
N PRO A 8 -39.92 6.86 -45.81
CA PRO A 8 -40.65 8.01 -45.23
C PRO A 8 -42.21 7.98 -45.34
N PHE A 9 -42.84 9.17 -45.14
CA PHE A 9 -44.22 9.60 -45.45
C PHE A 9 -45.31 9.29 -44.41
N ALA A 10 -46.28 10.17 -44.09
CA ALA A 10 -46.85 11.35 -44.77
C ALA A 10 -47.69 12.13 -43.72
N ALA A 11 -47.68 13.48 -43.73
CA ALA A 11 -48.81 14.35 -44.17
C ALA A 11 -49.95 14.46 -43.10
N LEU A 12 -50.65 15.56 -42.81
CA LEU A 12 -50.78 16.95 -43.28
C LEU A 12 -52.00 17.52 -42.49
N ALA A 13 -52.03 18.82 -42.15
CA ALA A 13 -53.21 19.71 -42.00
C ALA A 13 -52.93 20.75 -40.89
N MET A 14 -52.42 21.95 -41.15
CA MET A 14 -53.05 23.14 -41.78
C MET A 14 -54.37 23.63 -41.14
N ALA A 15 -54.29 24.79 -40.46
CA ALA A 15 -55.11 26.01 -40.59
C ALA A 15 -55.08 26.79 -39.24
N ALA A 16 -54.42 27.94 -39.08
CA ALA A 16 -54.51 29.26 -39.72
C ALA A 16 -55.51 30.23 -39.06
N LEU A 17 -55.02 31.48 -38.87
CA LEU A 17 -55.65 32.80 -38.64
C LEU A 17 -55.20 33.45 -37.31
N LEU A 18 -54.26 34.42 -37.30
CA LEU A 18 -54.41 35.87 -37.63
C LEU A 18 -55.45 36.53 -36.70
N CYS A 19 -55.27 37.67 -36.01
CA CYS A 19 -54.40 38.82 -36.25
C CYS A 19 -54.65 39.92 -35.17
N HIS A 20 -53.70 40.86 -35.04
CA HIS A 20 -53.81 42.28 -34.58
C HIS A 20 -54.00 42.68 -33.10
N ALA A 21 -52.89 43.17 -32.54
CA ALA A 21 -52.68 44.47 -31.85
C ALA A 21 -53.85 45.19 -31.16
N PHE A 22 -53.64 45.60 -29.90
CA PHE A 22 -53.53 47.01 -29.46
C PHE A 22 -53.12 47.10 -27.98
N ALA A 23 -52.34 48.13 -27.66
CA ALA A 23 -51.79 48.46 -26.35
C ALA A 23 -52.85 48.87 -25.32
N VAL A 24 -52.72 48.46 -24.05
CA VAL A 24 -53.25 49.20 -22.88
C VAL A 24 -52.40 48.93 -21.62
N SER A 25 -51.86 50.03 -21.10
CA SER A 25 -51.52 50.40 -19.72
C SER A 25 -50.61 49.54 -18.84
N SER A 26 -49.56 50.22 -18.35
CA SER A 26 -48.96 50.08 -17.02
C SER A 26 -49.94 49.60 -15.93
N MET A 27 -49.71 48.40 -15.42
CA MET A 27 -50.12 48.00 -14.08
C MET A 27 -48.89 47.99 -13.18
N PRO A 28 -48.97 48.50 -11.95
CA PRO A 28 -47.82 48.59 -11.07
C PRO A 28 -47.34 47.18 -10.75
N GLU A 29 -46.01 47.03 -10.67
CA GLU A 29 -45.35 45.90 -10.03
C GLU A 29 -46.04 45.68 -8.67
N LYS A 30 -46.87 44.64 -8.58
CA LYS A 30 -47.25 44.11 -7.27
C LYS A 30 -45.95 43.69 -6.62
N GLU A 31 -45.53 44.42 -5.59
CA GLU A 31 -44.60 43.93 -4.60
C GLU A 31 -44.97 42.47 -4.33
N LYS A 32 -44.04 41.57 -4.65
CA LYS A 32 -44.15 40.18 -4.21
C LYS A 32 -44.07 40.24 -2.68
N GLU A 33 -45.23 40.31 -2.04
CA GLU A 33 -45.36 40.08 -0.60
C GLU A 33 -44.62 38.78 -0.30
N LYS A 34 -43.52 38.88 0.45
CA LYS A 34 -42.89 37.70 1.04
C LYS A 34 -43.98 37.00 1.88
N PRO A 35 -44.16 35.67 1.76
CA PRO A 35 -45.13 34.99 2.58
C PRO A 35 -44.64 35.04 4.03
N HIS A 36 -45.14 36.01 4.79
CA HIS A 36 -45.07 35.94 6.25
C HIS A 36 -45.98 34.78 6.66
N ALA A 37 -45.38 33.64 6.96
CA ALA A 37 -46.11 32.53 7.56
C ALA A 37 -46.74 33.05 8.87
N LEU A 38 -48.08 33.10 8.91
CA LEU A 38 -48.83 33.38 10.11
C LEU A 38 -48.44 32.33 11.16
N LYS A 39 -47.69 32.74 12.19
CA LYS A 39 -47.45 31.89 13.37
C LYS A 39 -48.81 31.52 13.94
N ALA A 40 -49.11 30.22 14.01
CA ALA A 40 -50.36 29.76 14.60
C ALA A 40 -50.39 30.16 16.08
N SER A 41 -51.42 30.91 16.51
CA SER A 41 -51.66 31.23 17.91
C SER A 41 -52.17 29.97 18.62
N LEU A 42 -51.29 29.28 19.35
CA LEU A 42 -51.64 28.10 20.13
C LEU A 42 -52.40 28.48 21.40
N THR A 43 -53.30 27.59 21.84
CA THR A 43 -53.90 27.66 23.18
C THR A 43 -52.91 27.15 24.23
N THR A 44 -53.06 27.54 25.50
CA THR A 44 -52.19 27.09 26.61
C THR A 44 -52.10 25.56 26.72
N GLU A 45 -53.19 24.86 26.41
CA GLU A 45 -53.22 23.40 26.38
C GLU A 45 -52.40 22.84 25.21
N GLN A 46 -52.55 23.40 24.00
CA GLN A 46 -51.78 22.99 22.83
C GLN A 46 -50.28 23.27 22.99
N ASP A 47 -49.91 24.39 23.62
CA ASP A 47 -48.52 24.73 23.94
C ASP A 47 -47.91 23.69 24.90
N SER A 48 -48.63 23.33 25.97
CA SER A 48 -48.18 22.33 26.93
C SER A 48 -48.01 20.96 26.28
N VAL A 49 -48.97 20.55 25.45
CA VAL A 49 -48.92 19.28 24.71
C VAL A 49 -47.78 19.25 23.70
N PHE A 50 -47.52 20.36 23.00
CA PHE A 50 -46.38 20.46 22.09
C PHE A 50 -45.06 20.34 22.85
N ALA A 51 -44.89 21.09 23.94
CA ALA A 51 -43.65 21.12 24.72
C ALA A 51 -43.28 19.74 25.29
N ASP A 52 -44.26 19.01 25.84
CA ASP A 52 -44.03 17.66 26.36
C ASP A 52 -43.60 16.69 25.25
N ARG A 53 -44.32 16.69 24.13
CA ARG A 53 -44.00 15.82 22.98
C ARG A 53 -42.63 16.13 22.39
N PHE A 54 -42.30 17.40 22.26
CA PHE A 54 -41.02 17.86 21.72
C PHE A 54 -39.85 17.46 22.64
N LEU A 55 -39.99 17.63 23.95
CA LEU A 55 -38.99 17.19 24.92
C LEU A 55 -38.78 15.67 24.88
N ASN A 56 -39.87 14.90 24.77
CA ASN A 56 -39.78 13.46 24.63
C ASN A 56 -39.14 13.04 23.30
N ALA A 57 -39.37 13.77 22.20
CA ALA A 57 -38.70 13.54 20.93
C ALA A 57 -37.17 13.72 21.06
N LEU A 58 -36.72 14.81 21.69
CA LEU A 58 -35.30 15.05 21.96
C LEU A 58 -34.66 13.92 22.78
N ARG A 59 -35.34 13.44 23.83
CA ARG A 59 -34.87 12.31 24.64
C ARG A 59 -34.71 11.02 23.83
N GLN A 60 -35.61 10.77 22.88
CA GLN A 60 -35.49 9.60 22.00
C GLN A 60 -34.34 9.74 21.01
N ARG A 61 -34.10 10.96 20.50
CA ARG A 61 -32.94 11.26 19.64
C ARG A 61 -31.62 10.96 20.35
N GLU A 62 -31.44 11.43 21.59
CA GLU A 62 -30.24 11.17 22.39
C GLU A 62 -30.01 9.67 22.66
N LYS A 63 -31.10 8.88 22.70
CA LYS A 63 -31.03 7.41 22.85
C LYS A 63 -30.77 6.66 21.55
N GLY A 64 -30.66 7.36 20.41
CA GLY A 64 -30.53 6.75 19.09
C GLY A 64 -31.82 6.15 18.52
N ASN A 65 -32.97 6.38 19.15
CA ASN A 65 -34.26 5.82 18.75
C ASN A 65 -34.94 6.69 17.67
N ALA A 66 -34.43 6.64 16.45
CA ALA A 66 -34.84 7.51 15.35
C ALA A 66 -36.34 7.42 15.01
N ASP A 67 -36.94 6.22 14.94
CA ASP A 67 -38.36 6.07 14.59
C ASP A 67 -39.31 6.58 15.67
N SER A 68 -38.97 6.36 16.94
CA SER A 68 -39.75 6.88 18.07
C SER A 68 -39.65 8.41 18.14
N CYS A 69 -38.48 8.97 17.83
CA CYS A 69 -38.30 10.41 17.68
C CYS A 69 -39.22 10.96 16.57
N MET A 70 -39.21 10.34 15.38
CA MET A 70 -40.03 10.76 14.25
C MET A 70 -41.52 10.77 14.56
N MET A 71 -42.05 9.71 15.18
CA MET A 71 -43.47 9.66 15.57
C MET A 71 -43.87 10.80 16.50
N LEU A 72 -42.99 11.17 17.44
CA LEU A 72 -43.21 12.28 18.36
C LEU A 72 -43.13 13.64 17.63
N VAL A 73 -42.18 13.80 16.70
CA VAL A 73 -42.07 15.00 15.86
C VAL A 73 -43.30 15.18 14.97
N ASP A 74 -43.81 14.13 14.34
CA ASP A 74 -45.06 14.19 13.55
C ASP A 74 -46.26 14.55 14.43
N SER A 75 -46.28 14.06 15.66
CA SER A 75 -47.29 14.43 16.66
C SER A 75 -47.20 15.89 17.08
N CYS A 76 -45.98 16.45 17.16
CA CYS A 76 -45.75 17.88 17.36
C CYS A 76 -46.30 18.71 16.20
N LEU A 77 -46.02 18.31 14.95
CA LEU A 77 -46.49 19.02 13.75
C LEU A 77 -48.00 18.94 13.54
N LYS A 78 -48.69 17.93 14.09
CA LYS A 78 -50.17 17.91 14.14
C LYS A 78 -50.74 18.95 15.10
N VAL A 79 -50.03 19.28 16.18
CA VAL A 79 -50.46 20.28 17.18
C VAL A 79 -50.10 21.68 16.72
N ASN A 80 -48.86 21.86 16.24
CA ASN A 80 -48.38 23.10 15.66
C ASN A 80 -47.74 22.83 14.29
N PRO A 81 -48.52 22.93 13.20
CA PRO A 81 -48.00 22.80 11.84
C PRO A 81 -47.01 23.89 11.42
N SER A 82 -46.88 24.97 12.20
CA SER A 82 -45.98 26.11 11.93
C SER A 82 -44.72 26.11 12.81
N SER A 83 -44.39 24.98 13.43
CA SER A 83 -43.20 24.86 14.28
C SER A 83 -41.92 24.64 13.45
N ALA A 84 -41.10 25.67 13.33
CA ALA A 84 -39.84 25.63 12.58
C ALA A 84 -38.89 24.53 13.12
N VAL A 85 -38.75 24.44 14.45
CA VAL A 85 -37.88 23.45 15.09
C VAL A 85 -38.35 22.00 14.89
N ALA A 86 -39.67 21.76 14.83
CA ALA A 86 -40.19 20.42 14.56
C ALA A 86 -40.00 20.03 13.08
N HIS A 87 -40.17 20.98 12.15
CA HIS A 87 -39.80 20.79 10.75
C HIS A 87 -38.31 20.48 10.59
N PHE A 88 -37.44 21.21 11.28
CA PHE A 88 -36.00 20.98 11.25
C PHE A 88 -35.62 19.58 11.76
N MET A 89 -36.16 19.13 12.91
CA MET A 89 -35.90 17.78 13.42
C MET A 89 -36.41 16.69 12.48
N ARG A 90 -37.54 16.93 11.81
CA ARG A 90 -38.07 16.00 10.80
C ARG A 90 -37.16 15.92 9.57
N ALA A 91 -36.58 17.05 9.17
CA ALA A 91 -35.61 17.12 8.09
C ALA A 91 -34.34 16.32 8.39
N GLU A 92 -33.79 16.42 9.62
CA GLU A 92 -32.64 15.62 10.07
C GLU A 92 -32.91 14.11 9.96
N TYR A 93 -34.12 13.68 10.36
CA TYR A 93 -34.52 12.28 10.26
C TYR A 93 -34.56 11.78 8.80
N TYR A 94 -35.12 12.58 7.88
CA TYR A 94 -35.15 12.22 6.46
C TYR A 94 -33.75 12.23 5.82
N SER A 95 -32.88 13.16 6.23
CA SER A 95 -31.50 13.24 5.76
C SER A 95 -30.69 11.99 6.18
N GLY A 96 -30.93 11.45 7.39
CA GLY A 96 -30.29 10.21 7.84
C GLY A 96 -30.75 8.93 7.14
N ARG A 97 -31.72 9.01 6.21
CA ARG A 97 -32.24 7.87 5.41
C ARG A 97 -32.14 8.11 3.91
N ASP A 98 -31.20 8.95 3.48
CA ASP A 98 -30.95 9.29 2.08
C ASP A 98 -32.20 9.78 1.33
N SER A 99 -33.15 10.38 2.06
CA SER A 99 -34.41 10.90 1.53
C SER A 99 -34.31 12.41 1.26
N ASP A 100 -33.32 12.80 0.46
CA ASP A 100 -32.88 14.20 0.28
C ASP A 100 -33.99 15.15 -0.17
N SER A 101 -34.92 14.69 -1.00
CA SER A 101 -36.04 15.51 -1.48
C SER A 101 -37.02 15.87 -0.36
N LEU A 102 -37.27 14.92 0.56
CA LEU A 102 -38.13 15.16 1.72
C LEU A 102 -37.41 16.01 2.76
N ALA A 103 -36.13 15.70 3.03
CA ALA A 103 -35.30 16.48 3.91
C ALA A 103 -35.23 17.95 3.48
N LEU A 104 -34.95 18.22 2.20
CA LEU A 104 -34.89 19.58 1.66
C LEU A 104 -36.20 20.35 1.85
N ARG A 105 -37.35 19.72 1.57
CA ARG A 105 -38.67 20.36 1.76
C ARG A 105 -38.91 20.76 3.22
N GLU A 106 -38.52 19.90 4.15
CA GLU A 106 -38.67 20.17 5.58
C GLU A 106 -37.68 21.24 6.08
N TYR A 107 -36.43 21.23 5.60
CA TYR A 107 -35.48 22.30 5.88
C TYR A 107 -35.96 23.65 5.31
N GLU A 108 -36.47 23.68 4.08
CA GLU A 108 -37.07 24.88 3.46
C GLU A 108 -38.24 25.41 4.31
N ALA A 109 -39.11 24.52 4.80
CA ALA A 109 -40.22 24.91 5.67
C ALA A 109 -39.72 25.54 6.98
N ALA A 110 -38.73 24.94 7.65
CA ALA A 110 -38.13 25.49 8.85
C ALA A 110 -37.51 26.88 8.60
N ALA A 111 -36.77 27.04 7.51
CA ALA A 111 -36.14 28.28 7.11
C ALA A 111 -37.15 29.39 6.73
N ILE A 112 -38.29 29.05 6.14
CA ILE A 112 -39.36 30.02 5.83
C ILE A 112 -40.06 30.50 7.11
N LEU A 113 -40.27 29.60 8.07
CA LEU A 113 -40.95 29.91 9.34
C LEU A 113 -40.07 30.78 10.26
N GLU A 114 -38.76 30.56 10.26
CA GLU A 114 -37.79 31.35 11.02
C GLU A 114 -36.65 31.88 10.11
N PRO A 115 -36.91 32.96 9.34
CA PRO A 115 -35.95 33.49 8.38
C PRO A 115 -34.70 34.12 9.03
N ALA A 116 -34.77 34.44 10.33
CA ALA A 116 -33.66 34.99 11.10
C ALA A 116 -32.76 33.90 11.74
N ASN A 117 -33.09 32.62 11.58
CA ASN A 117 -32.31 31.53 12.14
C ASN A 117 -31.24 31.08 11.13
N ASP A 118 -30.01 31.57 11.32
CA ASP A 118 -28.86 31.26 10.46
C ASP A 118 -28.63 29.77 10.27
N THR A 119 -28.77 28.97 11.34
CA THR A 119 -28.58 27.52 11.25
C THR A 119 -29.54 26.88 10.26
N TYR A 120 -30.80 27.34 10.22
CA TYR A 120 -31.79 26.78 9.29
C TYR A 120 -31.50 27.20 7.85
N GLN A 121 -31.13 28.47 7.64
CA GLN A 121 -30.74 28.97 6.32
C GLN A 121 -29.51 28.24 5.78
N GLU A 122 -28.51 28.02 6.64
CA GLU A 122 -27.28 27.34 6.28
C GLU A 122 -27.52 25.87 5.93
N ARG A 123 -28.35 25.15 6.71
CA ARG A 123 -28.71 23.76 6.37
C ARG A 123 -29.41 23.64 5.02
N VAL A 124 -30.33 24.56 4.71
CA VAL A 124 -30.97 24.62 3.38
C VAL A 124 -29.92 24.85 2.29
N ALA A 125 -29.00 25.79 2.51
CA ALA A 125 -27.92 26.08 1.55
C ALA A 125 -27.01 24.87 1.32
N GLN A 126 -26.62 24.15 2.38
CA GLN A 126 -25.81 22.92 2.31
C GLN A 126 -26.55 21.81 1.54
N MET A 127 -27.86 21.65 1.75
CA MET A 127 -28.66 20.68 0.98
C MET A 127 -28.73 21.03 -0.50
N TYR A 128 -28.80 22.32 -0.85
CA TYR A 128 -28.71 22.74 -2.26
C TYR A 128 -27.35 22.42 -2.87
N ILE A 129 -26.25 22.50 -2.11
CA ILE A 129 -24.93 22.06 -2.58
C ILE A 129 -24.93 20.54 -2.85
N GLY A 130 -25.42 19.75 -1.90
CA GLY A 130 -25.45 18.28 -2.01
C GLY A 130 -26.29 17.79 -3.19
N THR A 131 -27.39 18.49 -3.48
CA THR A 131 -28.28 18.19 -4.63
C THR A 131 -27.83 18.82 -5.95
N GLY A 132 -26.68 19.50 -5.97
CA GLY A 132 -26.11 20.15 -7.17
C GLY A 132 -26.81 21.43 -7.60
N ASN A 133 -27.74 21.97 -6.80
CA ASN A 133 -28.46 23.21 -7.08
C ASN A 133 -27.67 24.45 -6.63
N TYR A 134 -26.51 24.66 -7.25
CA TYR A 134 -25.57 25.71 -6.83
C TYR A 134 -26.13 27.14 -6.92
N ALA A 135 -27.05 27.42 -7.84
CA ALA A 135 -27.67 28.73 -7.96
C ALA A 135 -28.47 29.10 -6.68
N LYS A 136 -29.31 28.18 -6.20
CA LYS A 136 -30.07 28.38 -4.96
C LYS A 136 -29.16 28.40 -3.73
N ALA A 137 -28.10 27.59 -3.71
CA ALA A 137 -27.11 27.62 -2.64
C ALA A 137 -26.42 28.99 -2.55
N ILE A 138 -26.01 29.56 -3.69
CA ILE A 138 -25.41 30.90 -3.77
C ILE A 138 -26.39 31.96 -3.25
N ASP A 139 -27.65 31.93 -3.68
CA ASP A 139 -28.66 32.89 -3.21
C ASP A 139 -28.86 32.82 -1.69
N ALA A 140 -28.86 31.61 -1.12
CA ALA A 140 -28.98 31.40 0.32
C ALA A 140 -27.77 31.94 1.09
N TYR A 141 -26.54 31.62 0.64
CA TYR A 141 -25.31 32.11 1.29
C TYR A 141 -25.10 33.62 1.09
N GLU A 142 -25.50 34.22 -0.04
CA GLU A 142 -25.47 35.67 -0.22
C GLU A 142 -26.47 36.37 0.71
N ASN A 143 -27.62 35.77 0.99
CA ASN A 143 -28.57 36.31 1.97
C ASN A 143 -28.03 36.21 3.40
N LEU A 144 -27.42 35.07 3.76
CA LEU A 144 -26.78 34.87 5.06
C LEU A 144 -25.65 35.89 5.31
N TYR A 145 -24.84 36.15 4.28
CA TYR A 145 -23.81 37.19 4.35
C TYR A 145 -24.38 38.61 4.46
N ARG A 146 -25.55 38.88 3.87
CA ARG A 146 -26.20 40.21 3.97
C ARG A 146 -26.67 40.50 5.40
N SER A 147 -27.14 39.50 6.14
CA SER A 147 -27.52 39.67 7.55
C SER A 147 -26.30 39.74 8.48
N HIS A 148 -25.22 39.01 8.15
CA HIS A 148 -24.00 38.94 8.96
C HIS A 148 -22.74 39.13 8.09
N ARG A 149 -22.29 40.38 7.99
CA ARG A 149 -21.21 40.82 7.07
C ARG A 149 -19.80 40.44 7.55
N ASP A 150 -19.68 39.94 8.76
CA ASP A 150 -18.45 39.51 9.43
C ASP A 150 -18.19 38.01 9.31
N ARG A 151 -19.06 37.26 8.62
CA ARG A 151 -18.98 35.81 8.43
C ARG A 151 -18.01 35.43 7.29
N ASP A 152 -16.75 35.25 7.64
CA ASP A 152 -15.67 34.76 6.76
C ASP A 152 -15.93 33.32 6.26
N ASP A 153 -16.44 32.46 7.12
CA ASP A 153 -16.86 31.09 6.81
C ASP A 153 -17.85 31.03 5.63
N VAL A 154 -18.84 31.93 5.62
CA VAL A 154 -19.84 32.07 4.54
C VAL A 154 -19.19 32.53 3.23
N LEU A 155 -18.28 33.51 3.31
CA LEU A 155 -17.55 34.00 2.15
C LEU A 155 -16.64 32.91 1.56
N GLY A 156 -16.01 32.08 2.40
CA GLY A 156 -15.25 30.91 1.99
C GLY A 156 -16.08 29.92 1.17
N VAL A 157 -17.33 29.67 1.57
CA VAL A 157 -18.26 28.82 0.79
C VAL A 157 -18.64 29.50 -0.53
N LEU A 158 -18.93 30.81 -0.53
CA LEU A 158 -19.26 31.55 -1.75
C LEU A 158 -18.11 31.54 -2.77
N VAL A 159 -16.86 31.66 -2.32
CA VAL A 159 -15.66 31.51 -3.17
C VAL A 159 -15.65 30.13 -3.85
N GLN A 160 -15.93 29.05 -3.11
CA GLN A 160 -15.99 27.71 -3.71
C GLN A 160 -17.14 27.56 -4.70
N LEU A 161 -18.33 28.08 -4.38
CA LEU A 161 -19.51 27.99 -5.25
C LEU A 161 -19.34 28.79 -6.54
N TYR A 162 -18.81 30.01 -6.46
CA TYR A 162 -18.56 30.81 -7.65
C TYR A 162 -17.48 30.20 -8.54
N ARG A 163 -16.45 29.57 -7.95
CA ARG A 163 -15.45 28.80 -8.71
C ARG A 163 -16.08 27.61 -9.43
N GLN A 164 -16.95 26.85 -8.75
CA GLN A 164 -17.62 25.69 -9.33
C GLN A 164 -18.53 26.08 -10.51
N GLN A 165 -19.22 27.22 -10.39
CA GLN A 165 -20.08 27.78 -11.43
C GLN A 165 -19.31 28.56 -12.50
N GLN A 166 -17.97 28.56 -12.46
CA GLN A 166 -17.09 29.31 -13.38
C GLN A 166 -17.45 30.80 -13.49
N SER A 167 -18.05 31.36 -12.43
CA SER A 167 -18.49 32.75 -12.35
C SER A 167 -17.34 33.63 -11.84
N TYR A 168 -16.31 33.79 -12.64
CA TYR A 168 -15.02 34.35 -12.21
C TYR A 168 -15.09 35.79 -11.67
N ASP A 169 -15.95 36.65 -12.21
CA ASP A 169 -16.11 38.02 -11.70
C ASP A 169 -16.71 38.03 -10.29
N LYS A 170 -17.69 37.16 -10.03
CA LYS A 170 -18.29 37.01 -8.70
C LYS A 170 -17.34 36.33 -7.72
N LEU A 171 -16.52 35.40 -8.22
CA LEU A 171 -15.44 34.79 -7.45
C LEU A 171 -14.44 35.84 -6.97
N LEU A 172 -13.94 36.70 -7.87
CA LEU A 172 -13.04 37.80 -7.52
C LEU A 172 -13.69 38.74 -6.50
N GLY A 173 -14.95 39.12 -6.71
CA GLY A 173 -15.68 39.94 -5.74
C GLY A 173 -15.95 39.25 -4.39
N ALA A 174 -16.01 37.92 -4.33
CA ALA A 174 -16.09 37.18 -3.06
C ALA A 174 -14.74 37.17 -2.34
N ILE A 175 -13.63 37.02 -3.08
CA ILE A 175 -12.27 37.11 -2.53
C ILE A 175 -12.01 38.52 -1.97
N ASP A 176 -12.41 39.57 -2.69
CA ASP A 176 -12.24 40.96 -2.23
C ASP A 176 -13.05 41.25 -0.95
N ARG A 177 -14.25 40.65 -0.83
CA ARG A 177 -15.04 40.73 0.42
C ARG A 177 -14.38 39.98 1.56
N LEU A 178 -13.81 38.81 1.29
CA LEU A 178 -13.11 38.01 2.29
C LEU A 178 -11.88 38.75 2.81
N GLU A 179 -11.13 39.40 1.91
CA GLU A 179 -9.99 40.26 2.29
C GLU A 179 -10.39 41.46 3.14
N GLN A 180 -11.60 42.02 2.96
CA GLN A 180 -12.09 43.11 3.81
C GLN A 180 -12.39 42.65 5.25
N VAL A 181 -12.76 41.39 5.43
CA VAL A 181 -13.09 40.81 6.75
C VAL A 181 -11.83 40.31 7.44
N ASP A 182 -11.01 39.51 6.75
CA ASP A 182 -9.87 38.81 7.33
C ASP A 182 -8.55 39.58 7.22
N GLY A 183 -8.52 40.61 6.37
CA GLY A 183 -7.30 41.31 5.96
C GLY A 183 -6.59 40.63 4.78
N GLY A 184 -5.63 41.34 4.22
CA GLY A 184 -4.81 40.87 3.10
C GLY A 184 -3.90 39.70 3.51
N SER A 185 -3.83 38.68 2.65
CA SER A 185 -2.89 37.57 2.80
C SER A 185 -2.40 37.03 1.45
N ASP A 186 -1.24 36.38 1.47
CA ASP A 186 -0.68 35.74 0.28
C ASP A 186 -1.59 34.64 -0.25
N GLN A 187 -2.31 33.94 0.65
CA GLN A 187 -3.29 32.94 0.28
C GLN A 187 -4.43 33.52 -0.56
N LEU A 188 -4.98 34.67 -0.17
CA LEU A 188 -6.04 35.35 -0.93
C LEU A 188 -5.51 35.86 -2.28
N SER A 189 -4.29 36.37 -2.31
CA SER A 189 -3.61 36.75 -3.55
C SER A 189 -3.43 35.54 -4.48
N MET A 190 -3.08 34.38 -3.97
CA MET A 190 -2.99 33.14 -4.75
C MET A 190 -4.37 32.68 -5.27
N MET A 191 -5.43 32.79 -4.47
CA MET A 191 -6.80 32.53 -4.95
C MET A 191 -7.18 33.48 -6.09
N ARG A 192 -6.85 34.77 -5.95
CA ARG A 192 -7.11 35.80 -6.97
C ARG A 192 -6.34 35.52 -8.27
N MET A 193 -5.06 35.16 -8.16
CA MET A 193 -4.24 34.75 -9.30
C MET A 193 -4.87 33.58 -10.05
N ASN A 194 -5.25 32.51 -9.33
CA ASN A 194 -5.90 31.35 -9.93
C ASN A 194 -7.25 31.70 -10.58
N ALA A 195 -8.03 32.61 -9.98
CA ALA A 195 -9.28 33.08 -10.55
C ALA A 195 -9.08 33.84 -11.88
N TYR A 196 -8.06 34.69 -11.95
CA TYR A 196 -7.69 35.37 -13.21
C TYR A 196 -7.21 34.39 -14.28
N GLU A 197 -6.40 33.39 -13.91
CA GLU A 197 -5.96 32.32 -14.81
C GLU A 197 -7.13 31.52 -15.39
N MET A 198 -8.06 31.08 -14.52
CA MET A 198 -9.26 30.36 -14.96
C MET A 198 -10.18 31.21 -15.86
N LYS A 199 -10.20 32.53 -15.65
CA LYS A 199 -10.91 33.49 -16.50
C LYS A 199 -10.22 33.71 -17.86
N GLY A 200 -8.95 33.35 -18.00
CA GLY A 200 -8.11 33.69 -19.15
C GLY A 200 -7.58 35.12 -19.14
N ASP A 201 -7.70 35.83 -18.01
CA ASP A 201 -7.16 37.18 -17.84
C ASP A 201 -5.70 37.12 -17.41
N THR A 202 -4.82 36.91 -18.39
CA THR A 202 -3.37 36.81 -18.18
C THR A 202 -2.76 38.09 -17.60
N LYS A 203 -3.37 39.25 -17.85
CA LYS A 203 -2.90 40.53 -17.32
C LYS A 203 -3.22 40.65 -15.83
N GLY A 204 -4.42 40.27 -15.42
CA GLY A 204 -4.82 40.19 -14.02
C GLY A 204 -3.92 39.25 -13.23
N ALA A 205 -3.71 38.02 -13.72
CA ALA A 205 -2.85 37.04 -13.07
C ALA A 205 -1.39 37.51 -12.93
N TYR A 206 -0.82 38.10 -13.98
CA TYR A 206 0.52 38.69 -13.95
C TYR A 206 0.66 39.77 -12.89
N ASN A 207 -0.31 40.70 -12.82
CA ASN A 207 -0.24 41.81 -11.87
C ASN A 207 -0.31 41.33 -10.43
N VAL A 208 -1.09 40.29 -10.14
CA VAL A 208 -1.16 39.69 -8.80
C VAL A 208 0.17 39.03 -8.43
N LEU A 209 0.74 38.20 -9.30
CA LEU A 209 2.05 37.57 -9.05
C LEU A 209 3.18 38.59 -8.92
N LYS A 210 3.16 39.65 -9.74
CA LYS A 210 4.10 40.75 -9.64
C LYS A 210 3.96 41.48 -8.31
N GLY A 211 2.74 41.79 -7.88
CA GLY A 211 2.49 42.40 -6.58
C GLY A 211 2.99 41.55 -5.42
N LEU A 212 2.84 40.22 -5.49
CA LEU A 212 3.40 39.28 -4.51
C LEU A 212 4.94 39.33 -4.50
N ALA A 213 5.57 39.29 -5.66
CA ALA A 213 7.03 39.37 -5.76
C ALA A 213 7.61 40.72 -5.30
N ASP A 214 6.89 41.83 -5.56
CA ASP A 214 7.30 43.19 -5.19
C ASP A 214 7.10 43.45 -3.68
N SER A 215 6.04 42.89 -3.07
CA SER A 215 5.76 43.00 -1.63
C SER A 215 6.65 42.11 -0.76
N HIS A 216 7.21 41.03 -1.31
CA HIS A 216 8.10 40.09 -0.63
C HIS A 216 9.50 40.07 -1.26
N PRO A 217 10.26 41.18 -1.23
CA PRO A 217 11.53 41.29 -1.94
C PRO A 217 12.61 40.31 -1.46
N ASN A 218 12.49 39.84 -0.22
CA ASN A 218 13.41 38.90 0.43
C ASN A 218 12.99 37.43 0.29
N ASP A 219 11.81 37.15 -0.27
CA ASP A 219 11.39 35.78 -0.56
C ASP A 219 11.61 35.49 -2.06
N PRO A 220 12.66 34.72 -2.43
CA PRO A 220 12.91 34.38 -3.83
C PRO A 220 11.78 33.53 -4.43
N GLY A 221 11.00 32.82 -3.61
CA GLY A 221 9.92 31.94 -4.05
C GLY A 221 8.91 32.64 -4.94
N PHE A 222 8.42 33.82 -4.54
CA PHE A 222 7.45 34.58 -5.34
C PHE A 222 8.04 35.09 -6.67
N LYS A 223 9.32 35.49 -6.70
CA LYS A 223 10.01 35.87 -7.94
C LYS A 223 10.14 34.68 -8.89
N LEU A 224 10.46 33.50 -8.37
CA LEU A 224 10.54 32.26 -9.15
C LEU A 224 9.16 31.82 -9.65
N MET A 225 8.12 31.96 -8.84
CA MET A 225 6.73 31.69 -9.26
C MET A 225 6.31 32.59 -10.42
N LEU A 226 6.58 33.89 -10.32
CA LEU A 226 6.34 34.84 -11.41
C LEU A 226 7.14 34.45 -12.67
N GLY A 227 8.41 34.09 -12.52
CA GLY A 227 9.23 33.62 -13.63
C GLY A 227 8.68 32.35 -14.30
N ASN A 228 8.23 31.37 -13.52
CA ASN A 228 7.65 30.13 -14.03
C ASN A 228 6.34 30.39 -14.77
N TRP A 229 5.51 31.28 -14.24
CA TRP A 229 4.30 31.74 -14.93
C TRP A 229 4.64 32.43 -16.26
N LEU A 230 5.63 33.33 -16.27
CA LEU A 230 6.11 33.99 -17.49
C LEU A 230 6.61 32.99 -18.54
N MET A 231 7.28 31.91 -18.12
CA MET A 231 7.71 30.82 -19.00
C MET A 231 6.53 30.13 -19.68
N GLN A 232 5.46 29.83 -18.94
CA GLN A 232 4.25 29.20 -19.48
C GLN A 232 3.55 30.10 -20.51
N HIS A 233 3.58 31.41 -20.30
CA HIS A 233 3.00 32.41 -21.21
C HIS A 233 3.99 32.92 -22.27
N GLN A 234 5.05 32.16 -22.58
CA GLN A 234 6.04 32.46 -23.63
C GLN A 234 6.84 33.76 -23.45
N ARG A 235 6.77 34.40 -22.29
CA ARG A 235 7.52 35.61 -21.92
C ARG A 235 8.90 35.25 -21.37
N ARG A 236 9.67 34.53 -22.19
CA ARG A 236 10.93 33.86 -21.81
C ARG A 236 12.03 34.85 -21.33
N SER A 237 12.17 35.99 -21.99
CA SER A 237 13.20 36.99 -21.65
C SER A 237 13.00 37.58 -20.25
N GLU A 238 11.76 37.85 -19.86
CA GLU A 238 11.43 38.36 -18.54
C GLU A 238 11.62 37.30 -17.45
N ALA A 239 11.26 36.05 -17.72
CA ALA A 239 11.52 34.93 -16.82
C ALA A 239 13.02 34.75 -16.56
N LEU A 240 13.84 34.80 -17.62
CA LEU A 240 15.30 34.72 -17.50
C LEU A 240 15.85 35.82 -16.59
N ALA A 241 15.36 37.05 -16.71
CA ALA A 241 15.79 38.17 -15.88
C ALA A 241 15.49 37.92 -14.39
N LEU A 242 14.31 37.40 -14.06
CA LEU A 242 13.93 37.06 -12.68
C LEU A 242 14.80 35.94 -12.11
N TYR A 243 14.98 34.84 -12.85
CA TYR A 243 15.82 33.73 -12.39
C TYR A 243 17.28 34.15 -12.20
N THR A 244 17.81 34.95 -13.12
CA THR A 244 19.17 35.49 -13.04
C THR A 244 19.32 36.43 -11.85
N SER A 245 18.31 37.25 -11.56
CA SER A 245 18.31 38.12 -10.38
C SER A 245 18.39 37.29 -9.10
N VAL A 246 17.55 36.24 -8.96
CA VAL A 246 17.57 35.39 -7.77
C VAL A 246 18.92 34.69 -7.61
N LEU A 247 19.50 34.14 -8.69
CA LEU A 247 20.80 33.47 -8.63
C LEU A 247 21.99 34.40 -8.43
N LYS A 248 21.83 35.70 -8.70
CA LYS A 248 22.86 36.69 -8.39
C LYS A 248 22.97 36.92 -6.87
N ASP A 249 21.82 36.97 -6.21
CA ASP A 249 21.73 37.20 -4.76
C ASP A 249 21.96 35.89 -3.99
N GLU A 250 21.44 34.77 -4.50
CA GLU A 250 21.55 33.43 -3.91
C GLU A 250 22.08 32.40 -4.94
N PRO A 251 23.40 32.34 -5.17
CA PRO A 251 23.99 31.45 -6.17
C PRO A 251 23.73 29.95 -5.96
N HIS A 252 23.41 29.54 -4.73
CA HIS A 252 23.16 28.16 -4.33
C HIS A 252 21.66 27.82 -4.17
N ASN A 253 20.74 28.75 -4.49
CA ASN A 253 19.31 28.49 -4.41
C ASN A 253 18.90 27.39 -5.41
N ALA A 254 18.62 26.20 -4.89
CA ALA A 254 18.31 25.01 -5.69
C ALA A 254 17.04 25.18 -6.53
N MET A 255 16.04 25.91 -6.04
CA MET A 255 14.80 26.18 -6.77
C MET A 255 15.08 27.08 -7.99
N ALA A 256 15.86 28.15 -7.81
CA ALA A 256 16.25 29.06 -8.88
C ALA A 256 17.15 28.37 -9.93
N GLN A 257 18.08 27.52 -9.48
CA GLN A 257 18.90 26.69 -10.38
C GLN A 257 18.03 25.71 -11.19
N SER A 258 16.98 25.14 -10.59
CA SER A 258 16.02 24.27 -11.27
C SER A 258 15.21 25.03 -12.32
N CYS A 259 14.71 26.22 -11.98
CA CYS A 259 14.03 27.11 -12.93
C CYS A 259 14.93 27.49 -14.11
N MET A 260 16.22 27.76 -13.87
CA MET A 260 17.19 28.01 -14.95
C MET A 260 17.47 26.78 -15.81
N TYR A 261 17.54 25.60 -15.20
CA TYR A 261 17.65 24.35 -15.94
C TYR A 261 16.47 24.15 -16.90
N ASP A 262 15.24 24.34 -16.41
CA ASP A 262 14.02 24.23 -17.22
C ASP A 262 13.96 25.29 -18.32
N TYR A 263 14.40 26.51 -18.02
CA TYR A 263 14.56 27.58 -19.01
C TYR A 263 15.48 27.15 -20.16
N TYR A 264 16.68 26.66 -19.84
CA TYR A 264 17.66 26.28 -20.86
C TYR A 264 17.18 25.10 -21.71
N ASN A 265 16.49 24.12 -21.12
CA ASN A 265 15.86 23.04 -21.87
C ASN A 265 14.78 23.56 -22.83
N ALA A 266 13.92 24.48 -22.37
CA ALA A 266 12.83 25.04 -23.18
C ALA A 266 13.32 25.89 -24.37
N VAL A 267 14.55 26.43 -24.28
CA VAL A 267 15.19 27.22 -25.34
C VAL A 267 16.14 26.38 -26.20
N GLY A 268 16.39 25.11 -25.84
CA GLY A 268 17.29 24.20 -26.58
C GLY A 268 18.78 24.50 -26.36
N GLN A 269 19.13 25.04 -25.19
CA GLN A 269 20.51 25.33 -24.79
C GLN A 269 21.07 24.20 -23.92
N ASP A 270 21.22 23.01 -24.52
CA ASP A 270 21.54 21.76 -23.81
C ASP A 270 22.83 21.84 -22.97
N SER A 271 23.85 22.55 -23.45
CA SER A 271 25.12 22.72 -22.72
C SER A 271 24.94 23.50 -21.42
N LEU A 272 24.12 24.54 -21.44
CA LEU A 272 23.81 25.36 -20.26
C LEU A 272 22.86 24.65 -19.31
N ALA A 273 21.87 23.93 -19.84
CA ALA A 273 21.01 23.06 -19.03
C ALA A 273 21.85 22.01 -18.29
N LYS A 274 22.77 21.33 -19.00
CA LYS A 274 23.69 20.36 -18.38
C LYS A 274 24.57 20.99 -17.30
N SER A 275 25.06 22.21 -17.53
CA SER A 275 25.83 22.94 -16.51
C SER A 275 25.00 23.24 -15.26
N MET A 276 23.73 23.62 -15.38
CA MET A 276 22.85 23.84 -14.23
C MET A 276 22.56 22.54 -13.48
N MET A 277 22.30 21.46 -14.23
CA MET A 277 22.11 20.12 -13.67
C MET A 277 23.34 19.66 -12.88
N ASP A 278 24.54 19.83 -13.42
CA ASP A 278 25.79 19.48 -12.73
C ASP A 278 25.96 20.30 -11.44
N ARG A 279 25.61 21.59 -11.43
CA ARG A 279 25.63 22.42 -10.20
C ARG A 279 24.66 21.90 -9.14
N LEU A 280 23.45 21.53 -9.54
CA LEU A 280 22.45 20.96 -8.63
C LEU A 280 22.92 19.63 -8.04
N LEU A 281 23.42 18.72 -8.89
CA LEU A 281 23.86 17.40 -8.46
C LEU A 281 25.13 17.43 -7.59
N LEU A 282 26.03 18.38 -7.84
CA LEU A 282 27.31 18.52 -7.13
C LEU A 282 27.28 19.61 -6.04
N GLY A 283 26.14 20.27 -5.85
CA GLY A 283 25.92 21.24 -4.78
C GLY A 283 25.82 20.55 -3.43
N LYS A 284 26.63 21.02 -2.47
CA LYS A 284 26.62 20.51 -1.09
C LYS A 284 25.32 20.86 -0.35
N GLU A 285 24.76 22.02 -0.67
CA GLU A 285 23.54 22.56 -0.05
C GLU A 285 22.27 22.18 -0.80
N THR A 286 22.38 21.49 -1.95
CA THR A 286 21.20 21.03 -2.68
C THR A 286 20.38 20.08 -1.80
N PRO A 287 19.06 20.30 -1.64
CA PRO A 287 18.18 19.36 -0.95
C PRO A 287 18.27 17.94 -1.55
N GLN A 288 18.11 16.93 -0.70
CA GLN A 288 18.23 15.53 -1.14
C GLN A 288 17.18 15.19 -2.20
N GLU A 289 15.94 15.62 -2.01
CA GLU A 289 14.82 15.40 -2.93
C GLU A 289 15.12 15.98 -4.32
N THR A 290 15.62 17.21 -4.38
CA THR A 290 16.01 17.86 -5.63
C THR A 290 17.14 17.08 -6.31
N ARG A 291 18.18 16.69 -5.56
CA ARG A 291 19.28 15.88 -6.11
C ARG A 291 18.78 14.57 -6.71
N ILE A 292 17.85 13.90 -6.05
CA ILE A 292 17.25 12.65 -6.52
C ILE A 292 16.39 12.84 -7.74
N GLN A 293 15.58 13.91 -7.80
CA GLN A 293 14.81 14.26 -8.99
C GLN A 293 15.73 14.42 -10.20
N PHE A 294 16.82 15.18 -10.05
CA PHE A 294 17.77 15.39 -11.14
C PHE A 294 18.55 14.11 -11.50
N LEU A 295 18.93 13.27 -10.53
CA LEU A 295 19.53 11.96 -10.84
C LEU A 295 18.58 11.07 -11.63
N ARG A 296 17.28 11.03 -11.28
CA ARG A 296 16.26 10.30 -12.03
C ARG A 296 16.10 10.84 -13.44
N ASN A 297 16.07 12.16 -13.62
CA ASN A 297 16.03 12.79 -14.94
C ASN A 297 17.26 12.41 -15.78
N ALA A 298 18.45 12.38 -15.16
CA ALA A 298 19.69 11.94 -15.82
C ALA A 298 19.59 10.49 -16.32
N ILE A 299 19.09 9.60 -15.45
CA ILE A 299 18.87 8.20 -15.76
C ILE A 299 17.88 8.08 -16.91
N GLN A 300 16.70 8.71 -16.81
CA GLN A 300 15.66 8.64 -17.82
C GLN A 300 16.14 9.12 -19.19
N GLN A 301 16.88 10.24 -19.23
CA GLN A 301 17.42 10.75 -20.48
C GLN A 301 18.46 9.80 -21.08
N ASN A 302 19.39 9.29 -20.26
CA ASN A 302 20.37 8.30 -20.72
C ASN A 302 19.68 7.04 -21.27
N GLU A 303 18.63 6.55 -20.60
CA GLU A 303 17.85 5.39 -21.08
C GLU A 303 17.14 5.67 -22.41
N LYS A 304 16.50 6.84 -22.53
CA LYS A 304 15.77 7.25 -23.73
C LYS A 304 16.69 7.36 -24.95
N GLU A 305 17.93 7.79 -24.74
CA GLU A 305 18.94 7.93 -25.80
C GLU A 305 19.67 6.62 -26.12
N GLY A 306 19.37 5.51 -25.41
CA GLY A 306 20.14 4.27 -25.52
C GLY A 306 21.59 4.42 -25.05
N GLY A 307 21.83 5.33 -24.11
CA GLY A 307 23.14 5.72 -23.61
C GLY A 307 23.83 4.65 -22.76
N ASP A 308 25.16 4.67 -22.79
CA ASP A 308 26.02 3.78 -22.00
C ASP A 308 25.71 3.88 -20.49
N SER A 309 25.32 2.75 -19.89
CA SER A 309 24.99 2.67 -18.46
C SER A 309 26.16 3.09 -17.54
N MET A 310 27.41 3.04 -18.03
CA MET A 310 28.58 3.51 -17.30
C MET A 310 28.61 5.04 -17.15
N GLN A 311 27.89 5.81 -17.97
CA GLN A 311 27.74 7.25 -17.76
C GLN A 311 27.02 7.55 -16.45
N VAL A 312 25.91 6.86 -16.19
CA VAL A 312 25.16 6.96 -14.94
C VAL A 312 25.97 6.45 -13.76
N VAL A 313 26.72 5.36 -13.92
CA VAL A 313 27.65 4.85 -12.89
C VAL A 313 28.68 5.91 -12.49
N ARG A 314 29.29 6.59 -13.47
CA ARG A 314 30.23 7.69 -13.20
C ARG A 314 29.54 8.86 -12.52
N LEU A 315 28.30 9.16 -12.88
CA LEU A 315 27.51 10.21 -12.24
C LEU A 315 27.25 9.91 -10.77
N PHE A 316 26.79 8.70 -10.43
CA PHE A 316 26.65 8.27 -9.03
C PHE A 316 27.95 8.41 -8.26
N LYS A 317 29.07 7.95 -8.84
CA LYS A 317 30.39 8.08 -8.19
C LYS A 317 30.73 9.54 -7.90
N LYS A 318 30.53 10.46 -8.84
CA LYS A 318 30.78 11.90 -8.64
C LYS A 318 29.91 12.48 -7.53
N VAL A 319 28.61 12.22 -7.57
CA VAL A 319 27.65 12.73 -6.57
C VAL A 319 27.96 12.18 -5.19
N GLN A 320 28.23 10.87 -5.06
CA GLN A 320 28.57 10.24 -3.78
C GLN A 320 29.91 10.73 -3.20
N THR A 321 30.85 11.22 -4.01
CA THR A 321 32.06 11.88 -3.49
C THR A 321 31.72 13.17 -2.74
N ILE A 322 30.69 13.90 -3.19
CA ILE A 322 30.25 15.15 -2.56
C ILE A 322 29.36 14.86 -1.35
N VAL A 323 28.43 13.91 -1.49
CA VAL A 323 27.44 13.54 -0.47
C VAL A 323 27.54 12.06 -0.09
N PRO A 324 28.63 11.61 0.58
CA PRO A 324 28.88 10.18 0.83
C PRO A 324 27.89 9.51 1.78
N ARG A 325 27.14 10.32 2.56
CA ARG A 325 26.14 9.86 3.54
C ARG A 325 24.70 10.06 3.07
N ASP A 326 24.48 10.48 1.82
CA ASP A 326 23.14 10.63 1.26
C ASP A 326 22.53 9.25 0.99
N THR A 327 21.56 8.88 1.82
CA THR A 327 20.93 7.56 1.82
C THR A 327 20.08 7.35 0.57
N MET A 328 19.39 8.40 0.10
CA MET A 328 18.56 8.32 -1.11
C MET A 328 19.43 8.10 -2.35
N VAL A 329 20.61 8.72 -2.41
CA VAL A 329 21.56 8.50 -3.52
C VAL A 329 22.09 7.07 -3.50
N ALA A 330 22.46 6.55 -2.32
CA ALA A 330 22.90 5.16 -2.17
C ALA A 330 21.79 4.17 -2.56
N GLN A 331 20.55 4.42 -2.16
CA GLN A 331 19.39 3.60 -2.50
C GLN A 331 19.11 3.61 -4.01
N LEU A 332 19.09 4.79 -4.63
CA LEU A 332 18.86 4.92 -6.07
C LEU A 332 19.97 4.24 -6.89
N LYS A 333 21.23 4.32 -6.43
CA LYS A 333 22.36 3.61 -7.03
C LYS A 333 22.16 2.08 -6.99
N ALA A 334 21.85 1.53 -5.83
CA ALA A 334 21.65 0.08 -5.67
C ALA A 334 20.47 -0.42 -6.53
N ALA A 335 19.38 0.33 -6.56
CA ALA A 335 18.23 0.06 -7.42
C ALA A 335 18.60 0.09 -8.92
N TYR A 336 19.34 1.12 -9.36
CA TYR A 336 19.81 1.23 -10.74
C TYR A 336 20.74 0.06 -11.13
N TYR A 337 21.67 -0.32 -10.26
CA TYR A 337 22.61 -1.42 -10.53
C TYR A 337 21.88 -2.76 -10.66
N THR A 338 20.89 -2.99 -9.80
CA THR A 338 20.02 -4.18 -9.86
C THR A 338 19.22 -4.19 -11.16
N LEU A 339 18.57 -3.09 -11.51
CA LEU A 339 17.76 -2.96 -12.74
C LEU A 339 18.59 -3.22 -13.99
N LYS A 340 19.82 -2.70 -14.02
CA LYS A 340 20.77 -2.86 -15.12
C LYS A 340 21.46 -4.21 -15.18
N ARG A 341 21.18 -5.10 -14.22
CA ARG A 341 21.84 -6.41 -14.10
C ARG A 341 23.37 -6.26 -14.17
N MET A 342 23.89 -5.24 -13.47
CA MET A 342 25.32 -5.04 -13.32
C MET A 342 25.96 -6.29 -12.72
N PRO A 343 27.29 -6.49 -12.88
CA PRO A 343 27.98 -7.61 -12.24
C PRO A 343 27.62 -7.70 -10.76
N LYS A 344 27.32 -8.93 -10.28
CA LYS A 344 26.79 -9.17 -8.93
C LYS A 344 27.62 -8.48 -7.85
N ASP A 345 28.95 -8.55 -7.94
CA ASP A 345 29.85 -7.91 -6.97
C ASP A 345 29.65 -6.38 -6.89
N SER A 346 29.36 -5.72 -8.02
CA SER A 346 29.06 -4.28 -8.03
C SER A 346 27.69 -3.96 -7.40
N VAL A 347 26.71 -4.84 -7.57
CA VAL A 347 25.40 -4.71 -6.92
C VAL A 347 25.56 -4.89 -5.41
N ASP A 348 26.28 -5.93 -4.99
CA ASP A 348 26.57 -6.23 -3.60
C ASP A 348 27.32 -5.08 -2.92
N ASP A 349 28.35 -4.51 -3.56
CA ASP A 349 29.07 -3.35 -3.05
C ASP A 349 28.13 -2.15 -2.81
N ALA A 350 27.19 -1.90 -3.73
CA ALA A 350 26.21 -0.84 -3.59
C ALA A 350 25.21 -1.11 -2.45
N LEU A 351 24.77 -2.36 -2.28
CA LEU A 351 23.88 -2.79 -1.20
C LEU A 351 24.58 -2.76 0.17
N VAL A 352 25.85 -3.18 0.24
CA VAL A 352 26.67 -3.09 1.46
C VAL A 352 26.87 -1.63 1.85
N GLN A 353 27.15 -0.74 0.87
CA GLN A 353 27.24 0.69 1.14
C GLN A 353 25.91 1.24 1.69
N LEU A 354 24.78 0.85 1.08
CA LEU A 354 23.45 1.24 1.54
C LEU A 354 23.19 0.75 2.97
N LEU A 355 23.49 -0.52 3.27
CA LEU A 355 23.28 -1.11 4.59
C LEU A 355 24.16 -0.47 5.68
N ARG A 356 25.34 0.03 5.33
CA ARG A 356 26.17 0.83 6.26
C ARG A 356 25.52 2.17 6.63
N LEU A 357 24.73 2.76 5.73
CA LEU A 357 24.02 4.02 5.95
C LEU A 357 22.62 3.82 6.55
N GLN A 358 21.96 2.72 6.18
CA GLN A 358 20.63 2.31 6.64
C GLN A 358 20.69 0.85 7.14
N PRO A 359 21.18 0.60 8.37
CA PRO A 359 21.31 -0.75 8.90
C PRO A 359 19.98 -1.51 9.06
N ASP A 360 18.87 -0.78 9.10
CA ASP A 360 17.49 -1.27 9.15
C ASP A 360 16.89 -1.58 7.76
N ASN A 361 17.64 -1.38 6.68
CA ASN A 361 17.18 -1.69 5.32
C ASN A 361 17.09 -3.20 5.09
N ALA A 362 15.95 -3.79 5.48
CA ALA A 362 15.69 -5.22 5.37
C ALA A 362 15.78 -5.72 3.92
N GLY A 363 15.28 -4.96 2.95
CA GLY A 363 15.30 -5.32 1.54
C GLY A 363 16.73 -5.50 1.00
N ALA A 364 17.62 -4.55 1.29
CA ALA A 364 19.02 -4.65 0.89
C ALA A 364 19.73 -5.85 1.54
N ARG A 365 19.46 -6.09 2.82
CA ARG A 365 20.01 -7.23 3.56
C ARG A 365 19.52 -8.57 3.00
N VAL A 366 18.23 -8.71 2.69
CA VAL A 366 17.65 -9.92 2.09
C VAL A 366 18.25 -10.18 0.71
N GLN A 367 18.42 -9.15 -0.12
CA GLN A 367 19.02 -9.31 -1.45
C GLN A 367 20.48 -9.81 -1.36
N LEU A 368 21.26 -9.29 -0.41
CA LEU A 368 22.62 -9.79 -0.13
C LEU A 368 22.59 -11.25 0.34
N ILE A 369 21.68 -11.60 1.27
CA ILE A 369 21.51 -12.98 1.75
C ILE A 369 21.20 -13.93 0.59
N GLN A 370 20.29 -13.55 -0.32
CA GLN A 370 19.93 -14.37 -1.49
C GLN A 370 21.12 -14.62 -2.43
N ASP A 371 22.01 -13.65 -2.65
CA ASP A 371 23.23 -13.89 -3.43
C ASP A 371 24.11 -14.94 -2.74
N LYS A 372 24.33 -14.82 -1.42
CA LYS A 372 25.18 -15.75 -0.67
C LYS A 372 24.56 -17.13 -0.52
N TRP A 373 23.24 -17.20 -0.46
CA TRP A 373 22.47 -18.43 -0.48
C TRP A 373 22.72 -19.26 -1.74
N SER A 374 22.72 -18.62 -2.92
CA SER A 374 22.98 -19.34 -4.18
C SER A 374 24.37 -20.00 -4.24
N LYS A 375 25.32 -19.52 -3.43
CA LYS A 375 26.68 -20.03 -3.29
C LYS A 375 26.87 -20.91 -2.05
N GLN A 376 25.81 -21.14 -1.27
CA GLN A 376 25.83 -21.84 0.03
C GLN A 376 26.88 -21.28 1.00
N ASN A 377 27.13 -19.97 0.96
CA ASN A 377 28.10 -19.31 1.83
C ASN A 377 27.45 -18.99 3.19
N TRP A 378 27.24 -20.03 4.00
CA TRP A 378 26.54 -19.95 5.30
C TRP A 378 27.18 -18.96 6.26
N LYS A 379 28.51 -18.78 6.20
CA LYS A 379 29.23 -17.82 7.03
C LYS A 379 28.83 -16.37 6.73
N GLU A 380 28.72 -16.00 5.46
CA GLU A 380 28.29 -14.66 5.08
C GLU A 380 26.79 -14.45 5.30
N ILE A 381 25.97 -15.49 5.12
CA ILE A 381 24.53 -15.42 5.44
C ILE A 381 24.33 -15.17 6.94
N ALA A 382 25.07 -15.85 7.82
CA ALA A 382 25.05 -15.58 9.26
C ALA A 382 25.46 -14.13 9.56
N ALA A 383 26.57 -13.65 8.97
CA ALA A 383 27.06 -12.29 9.17
C ALA A 383 26.07 -11.19 8.72
N LEU A 384 25.17 -11.49 7.78
CA LEU A 384 24.12 -10.58 7.33
C LEU A 384 22.83 -10.72 8.14
N SER A 385 22.40 -11.95 8.43
CA SER A 385 21.13 -12.24 9.10
C SER A 385 21.14 -11.95 10.59
N GLU A 386 22.28 -12.12 11.28
CA GLU A 386 22.39 -11.84 12.72
C GLU A 386 22.15 -10.36 13.06
N PRO A 387 22.82 -9.38 12.39
CA PRO A 387 22.42 -7.98 12.50
C PRO A 387 20.99 -7.74 12.01
N GLY A 388 20.49 -8.55 11.07
CA GLY A 388 19.09 -8.59 10.64
C GLY A 388 18.12 -8.65 11.80
N MET A 389 18.31 -9.63 12.68
CA MET A 389 17.48 -9.82 13.87
C MET A 389 17.54 -8.64 14.84
N LEU A 390 18.64 -7.89 14.87
CA LEU A 390 18.79 -6.73 15.76
C LEU A 390 18.11 -5.47 15.21
N TYR A 391 18.31 -5.17 13.92
CA TYR A 391 17.79 -3.96 13.30
C TYR A 391 16.34 -4.10 12.81
N ASN A 392 15.87 -5.33 12.61
CA ASN A 392 14.52 -5.66 12.17
C ASN A 392 13.95 -6.81 13.03
N PRO A 393 13.67 -6.57 14.33
CA PRO A 393 13.32 -7.62 15.27
C PRO A 393 12.00 -8.33 14.96
N ASP A 394 11.11 -7.71 14.18
CA ASP A 394 9.80 -8.26 13.79
C ASP A 394 9.87 -9.10 12.50
N GLU A 395 11.02 -9.13 11.81
CA GLU A 395 11.21 -9.82 10.54
C GLU A 395 11.65 -11.27 10.74
N LEU A 396 10.70 -12.21 10.66
CA LEU A 396 10.93 -13.66 10.82
C LEU A 396 12.07 -14.20 9.94
N ALA A 397 12.21 -13.66 8.73
CA ALA A 397 13.19 -14.11 7.75
C ALA A 397 14.62 -14.11 8.31
N PHE A 398 14.99 -13.11 9.12
CA PHE A 398 16.35 -13.04 9.66
C PHE A 398 16.63 -14.12 10.71
N TYR A 399 15.65 -14.45 11.57
CA TYR A 399 15.76 -15.55 12.51
C TYR A 399 15.92 -16.89 11.80
N PHE A 400 15.12 -17.12 10.76
CA PHE A 400 15.23 -18.30 9.91
C PHE A 400 16.61 -18.41 9.26
N PHE A 401 17.08 -17.35 8.59
CA PHE A 401 18.37 -17.37 7.91
C PHE A 401 19.55 -17.53 8.87
N THR A 402 19.51 -16.91 10.06
CA THR A 402 20.53 -17.12 11.09
C THR A 402 20.52 -18.55 11.59
N GLY A 403 19.34 -19.06 11.94
CA GLY A 403 19.18 -20.43 12.44
C GLY A 403 19.68 -21.48 11.46
N LEU A 404 19.26 -21.38 10.21
CA LEU A 404 19.68 -22.31 9.16
C LEU A 404 21.18 -22.20 8.84
N SER A 405 21.73 -20.98 8.80
CA SER A 405 23.16 -20.80 8.55
C SER A 405 24.01 -21.43 9.66
N ARG A 406 23.61 -21.24 10.91
CA ARG A 406 24.29 -21.84 12.07
C ARG A 406 24.17 -23.36 12.08
N TYR A 407 23.01 -23.91 11.69
CA TYR A 407 22.83 -25.36 11.53
C TYR A 407 23.83 -25.96 10.53
N TYR A 408 24.00 -25.35 9.35
CA TYR A 408 24.99 -25.80 8.38
C TYR A 408 26.43 -25.60 8.84
N LEU A 409 26.69 -24.58 9.67
CA LEU A 409 27.99 -24.34 10.30
C LEU A 409 28.25 -25.26 11.51
N LYS A 410 27.34 -26.17 11.85
CA LYS A 410 27.42 -27.09 12.99
C LYS A 410 27.42 -26.39 14.36
N ASP A 411 26.85 -25.20 14.42
CA ASP A 411 26.53 -24.47 15.66
C ASP A 411 25.06 -24.70 16.04
N ASP A 412 24.77 -25.92 16.51
CA ASP A 412 23.40 -26.34 16.84
C ASP A 412 22.79 -25.51 17.97
N ASP A 413 23.60 -25.08 18.96
CA ASP A 413 23.12 -24.26 20.08
C ASP A 413 22.74 -22.85 19.61
N GLY A 414 23.60 -22.23 18.78
CA GLY A 414 23.32 -20.94 18.20
C GLY A 414 22.18 -20.97 17.18
N ALA A 415 22.01 -22.06 16.44
CA ALA A 415 20.88 -22.28 15.55
C ALA A 415 19.57 -22.40 16.35
N LEU A 416 19.58 -23.19 17.42
CA LEU A 416 18.42 -23.38 18.29
C LEU A 416 17.97 -22.07 18.94
N ASP A 417 18.90 -21.23 19.41
CA ASP A 417 18.58 -19.90 19.95
C ASP A 417 17.86 -19.03 18.92
N ALA A 418 18.44 -18.90 17.72
CA ALA A 418 17.89 -18.04 16.67
C ALA A 418 16.49 -18.51 16.22
N LEU A 419 16.31 -19.81 15.96
CA LEU A 419 15.03 -20.36 15.53
C LEU A 419 13.96 -20.25 16.63
N LYS A 420 14.30 -20.50 17.90
CA LYS A 420 13.39 -20.30 19.04
C LYS A 420 12.92 -18.85 19.13
N ARG A 421 13.83 -17.88 19.02
CA ARG A 421 13.46 -16.47 18.98
C ARG A 421 12.59 -16.16 17.76
N GLY A 422 12.86 -16.79 16.62
CA GLY A 422 12.01 -16.74 15.43
C GLY A 422 10.57 -17.19 15.70
N THR A 423 10.36 -18.24 16.51
CA THR A 423 8.99 -18.68 16.86
C THR A 423 8.18 -17.62 17.61
N ALA A 424 8.85 -16.74 18.36
CA ALA A 424 8.19 -15.70 19.15
C ALA A 424 7.72 -14.49 18.30
N VAL A 425 8.20 -14.36 17.06
CA VAL A 425 7.86 -13.24 16.16
C VAL A 425 6.91 -13.64 15.04
N ILE A 426 6.49 -14.91 15.00
CA ILE A 426 5.51 -15.40 14.03
C ILE A 426 4.17 -14.66 14.24
N ASN A 427 3.62 -14.16 13.14
CA ASN A 427 2.35 -13.44 13.08
C ASN A 427 1.61 -13.74 11.77
N ASP A 428 0.44 -13.17 11.58
CA ASP A 428 -0.44 -13.42 10.43
C ASP A 428 0.19 -13.03 9.07
N GLN A 429 1.26 -12.23 9.05
CA GLN A 429 1.98 -11.82 7.83
C GLN A 429 3.17 -12.75 7.54
N SER A 430 3.51 -13.65 8.44
CA SER A 430 4.65 -14.56 8.29
C SER A 430 4.41 -15.57 7.17
N SER A 431 5.43 -15.80 6.33
CA SER A 431 5.38 -16.82 5.29
C SER A 431 5.23 -18.21 5.92
N THR A 432 4.16 -18.92 5.57
CA THR A 432 3.91 -20.30 6.04
C THR A 432 5.02 -21.26 5.64
N ASP A 433 5.69 -21.02 4.51
CA ASP A 433 6.85 -21.79 4.08
C ASP A 433 8.03 -21.59 5.04
N ILE A 434 8.36 -20.34 5.36
CA ILE A 434 9.46 -20.02 6.29
C ILE A 434 9.16 -20.56 7.68
N VAL A 435 7.92 -20.40 8.16
CA VAL A 435 7.51 -20.92 9.47
C VAL A 435 7.62 -22.45 9.51
N SER A 436 7.14 -23.13 8.47
CA SER A 436 7.24 -24.58 8.35
C SER A 436 8.70 -25.05 8.36
N ASP A 437 9.55 -24.46 7.52
CA ASP A 437 10.96 -24.85 7.41
C ASP A 437 11.72 -24.55 8.71
N LEU A 438 11.42 -23.43 9.39
CA LEU A 438 11.96 -23.10 10.71
C LEU A 438 11.67 -24.21 11.72
N TYR A 439 10.41 -24.68 11.80
CA TYR A 439 10.02 -25.77 12.70
C TYR A 439 10.62 -27.11 12.28
N SER A 440 10.80 -27.36 10.97
CA SER A 440 11.48 -28.56 10.49
C SER A 440 12.93 -28.61 10.99
N ILE A 441 13.67 -27.51 10.90
CA ILE A 441 15.06 -27.43 11.38
C ILE A 441 15.12 -27.55 12.90
N LEU A 442 14.20 -26.92 13.63
CA LEU A 442 14.09 -27.11 15.09
C LEU A 442 13.92 -28.59 15.45
N GLY A 443 13.05 -29.30 14.72
CA GLY A 443 12.85 -30.73 14.92
C GLY A 443 14.13 -31.54 14.73
N GLU A 444 14.88 -31.25 13.65
CA GLU A 444 16.15 -31.94 13.36
C GLU A 444 17.19 -31.71 14.46
N ILE A 445 17.34 -30.46 14.93
CA ILE A 445 18.31 -30.11 15.97
C ILE A 445 17.90 -30.73 17.32
N TYR A 446 16.62 -30.74 17.67
CA TYR A 446 16.18 -31.37 18.91
C TYR A 446 16.42 -32.88 18.90
N HIS A 447 16.10 -33.55 17.79
CA HIS A 447 16.32 -34.99 17.66
C HIS A 447 17.82 -35.34 17.71
N SER A 448 18.68 -34.57 17.02
CA SER A 448 20.14 -34.82 17.06
C SER A 448 20.72 -34.69 18.48
N LYS A 449 20.10 -33.88 19.34
CA LYS A 449 20.46 -33.70 20.76
C LYS A 449 19.77 -34.71 21.71
N GLY A 450 18.93 -35.61 21.20
CA GLY A 450 18.18 -36.59 21.99
C GLY A 450 16.95 -36.03 22.73
N ASN A 451 16.47 -34.85 22.33
CA ASN A 451 15.28 -34.20 22.89
C ASN A 451 14.04 -34.54 22.04
N ASP A 452 13.67 -35.82 21.99
CA ASP A 452 12.67 -36.32 21.03
C ASP A 452 11.27 -35.74 21.23
N LYS A 453 10.90 -35.42 22.48
CA LYS A 453 9.61 -34.81 22.79
C LYS A 453 9.47 -33.45 22.11
N GLU A 454 10.49 -32.60 22.25
CA GLU A 454 10.57 -31.29 21.63
C GLU A 454 10.70 -31.40 20.11
N ALA A 455 11.44 -32.40 19.61
CA ALA A 455 11.58 -32.66 18.18
C ALA A 455 10.22 -32.97 17.53
N TYR A 456 9.45 -33.88 18.11
CA TYR A 456 8.14 -34.29 17.61
C TYR A 456 7.11 -33.17 17.69
N ALA A 457 7.15 -32.35 18.75
CA ALA A 457 6.32 -31.15 18.83
C ALA A 457 6.67 -30.11 17.74
N ALA A 458 7.95 -29.94 17.43
CA ALA A 458 8.40 -29.07 16.35
C ALA A 458 7.95 -29.59 14.98
N TYR A 459 8.08 -30.90 14.71
CA TYR A 459 7.56 -31.47 13.47
C TYR A 459 6.05 -31.38 13.34
N ASP A 460 5.30 -31.59 14.43
CA ASP A 460 3.85 -31.39 14.43
C ASP A 460 3.50 -29.93 14.12
N SER A 461 4.25 -28.97 14.66
CA SER A 461 4.09 -27.55 14.33
C SER A 461 4.41 -27.27 12.86
N CYS A 462 5.51 -27.81 12.33
CA CYS A 462 5.84 -27.70 10.91
C CYS A 462 4.67 -28.15 10.02
N LEU A 463 4.10 -29.33 10.30
CA LEU A 463 3.01 -29.90 9.52
C LEU A 463 1.66 -29.23 9.77
N GLN A 464 1.49 -28.48 10.87
CA GLN A 464 0.34 -27.61 11.08
C GLN A 464 0.35 -26.41 10.12
N TYR A 465 1.52 -25.78 9.94
CA TYR A 465 1.67 -24.65 9.01
C TYR A 465 1.70 -25.10 7.55
N LYS A 466 2.36 -26.22 7.26
CA LYS A 466 2.46 -26.78 5.92
C LYS A 466 2.31 -28.31 5.97
N PRO A 467 1.07 -28.81 5.81
CA PRO A 467 0.80 -30.24 5.90
C PRO A 467 1.57 -31.08 4.88
N ASP A 468 1.97 -30.50 3.75
CA ASP A 468 2.67 -31.12 2.64
C ASP A 468 4.17 -30.80 2.60
N ASN A 469 4.79 -30.39 3.72
CA ASN A 469 6.25 -30.33 3.82
C ASN A 469 6.84 -31.75 3.68
N VAL A 470 7.18 -32.13 2.46
CA VAL A 470 7.56 -33.50 2.07
C VAL A 470 8.81 -33.96 2.82
N ALA A 471 9.79 -33.06 2.97
CA ALA A 471 11.02 -33.35 3.71
C ALA A 471 10.74 -33.66 5.18
N THR A 472 9.91 -32.84 5.84
CA THR A 472 9.51 -33.11 7.24
C THR A 472 8.68 -34.38 7.37
N LEU A 473 7.73 -34.64 6.47
CA LEU A 473 6.95 -35.88 6.47
C LEU A 473 7.86 -37.11 6.44
N ASN A 474 8.88 -37.08 5.59
CA ASN A 474 9.86 -38.16 5.50
C ASN A 474 10.71 -38.26 6.78
N ASN A 475 11.35 -37.17 7.19
CA ASN A 475 12.28 -37.19 8.33
C ASN A 475 11.57 -37.59 9.63
N TYR A 476 10.37 -37.04 9.87
CA TYR A 476 9.58 -37.40 11.03
C TYR A 476 9.12 -38.86 10.99
N ALA A 477 8.68 -39.37 9.83
CA ALA A 477 8.34 -40.79 9.69
C ALA A 477 9.54 -41.70 9.95
N TYR A 478 10.72 -41.32 9.46
CA TYR A 478 11.96 -42.04 9.69
C TYR A 478 12.27 -42.13 11.20
N PHE A 479 12.26 -41.01 11.93
CA PHE A 479 12.57 -41.01 13.36
C PHE A 479 11.57 -41.81 14.20
N LEU A 480 10.27 -41.65 13.93
CA LEU A 480 9.23 -42.49 14.55
C LEU A 480 9.47 -43.98 14.30
N SER A 481 9.88 -44.33 13.07
CA SER A 481 10.16 -45.71 12.71
C SER A 481 11.39 -46.27 13.42
N VAL A 482 12.47 -45.49 13.56
CA VAL A 482 13.69 -45.89 14.27
C VAL A 482 13.39 -46.11 15.75
N ASP A 483 12.69 -45.17 16.37
CA ASP A 483 12.28 -45.24 17.78
C ASP A 483 11.24 -46.33 18.04
N GLY A 484 10.53 -46.78 17.00
CA GLY A 484 9.46 -47.75 17.12
C GLY A 484 8.19 -47.18 17.73
N THR A 485 8.00 -45.86 17.65
CA THR A 485 6.85 -45.17 18.22
C THR A 485 5.90 -44.73 17.11
N ASN A 486 4.59 -44.82 17.37
CA ASN A 486 3.53 -44.34 16.47
C ASN A 486 3.71 -44.74 14.98
N LEU A 487 4.03 -46.02 14.73
CA LEU A 487 4.37 -46.54 13.41
C LEU A 487 3.27 -46.34 12.36
N GLU A 488 2.00 -46.31 12.78
CA GLU A 488 0.87 -46.01 11.89
C GLU A 488 0.89 -44.55 11.40
N LYS A 489 1.29 -43.60 12.27
CA LYS A 489 1.50 -42.20 11.87
C LYS A 489 2.70 -42.10 10.93
N ALA A 490 3.79 -42.81 11.25
CA ALA A 490 4.96 -42.87 10.38
C ALA A 490 4.59 -43.37 8.98
N GLU A 491 3.78 -44.44 8.87
CA GLU A 491 3.32 -44.98 7.58
C GLU A 491 2.51 -43.95 6.80
N LYS A 492 1.53 -43.29 7.43
CA LYS A 492 0.72 -42.27 6.75
C LYS A 492 1.55 -41.11 6.22
N MET A 493 2.54 -40.64 6.98
CA MET A 493 3.41 -39.54 6.57
C MET A 493 4.35 -39.95 5.44
N SER A 494 5.05 -41.08 5.60
CA SER A 494 5.97 -41.60 4.58
C SER A 494 5.26 -42.00 3.28
N ALA A 495 4.02 -42.54 3.36
CA ALA A 495 3.17 -42.79 2.20
C ALA A 495 2.86 -41.50 1.42
N ARG A 496 2.61 -40.38 2.11
CA ARG A 496 2.41 -39.08 1.47
C ARG A 496 3.70 -38.56 0.84
N ALA A 497 4.84 -38.78 1.47
CA ALA A 497 6.14 -38.36 0.93
C ALA A 497 6.47 -39.08 -0.39
N ILE A 498 6.28 -40.40 -0.46
CA ILE A 498 6.49 -41.16 -1.70
C ILE A 498 5.41 -40.88 -2.75
N ALA A 499 4.20 -40.47 -2.36
CA ALA A 499 3.18 -40.04 -3.33
C ALA A 499 3.57 -38.72 -4.01
N ALA A 500 4.21 -37.80 -3.27
CA ALA A 500 4.71 -36.53 -3.80
C ALA A 500 5.96 -36.75 -4.67
N GLU A 501 6.89 -37.59 -4.23
CA GLU A 501 8.15 -37.85 -4.93
C GLU A 501 8.40 -39.37 -5.12
N PRO A 502 7.70 -40.02 -6.07
CA PRO A 502 7.68 -41.49 -6.20
C PRO A 502 8.99 -42.13 -6.68
N LYS A 503 10.00 -41.32 -7.01
CA LYS A 503 11.32 -41.79 -7.45
C LYS A 503 12.44 -41.34 -6.53
N ASN A 504 12.11 -40.68 -5.41
CA ASN A 504 13.11 -40.26 -4.44
C ASN A 504 13.54 -41.46 -3.58
N ALA A 505 14.77 -41.93 -3.78
CA ALA A 505 15.30 -43.12 -3.13
C ALA A 505 15.27 -43.00 -1.59
N THR A 506 15.59 -41.83 -1.03
CA THR A 506 15.56 -41.60 0.42
C THR A 506 14.16 -41.80 1.01
N TYR A 507 13.12 -41.37 0.27
CA TYR A 507 11.75 -41.47 0.74
C TYR A 507 11.20 -42.89 0.60
N LEU A 508 11.57 -43.57 -0.49
CA LEU A 508 11.25 -44.98 -0.68
C LEU A 508 11.92 -45.86 0.38
N ASP A 509 13.19 -45.59 0.75
CA ASP A 509 13.88 -46.30 1.84
C ASP A 509 13.16 -46.13 3.17
N THR A 510 12.81 -44.89 3.51
CA THR A 510 12.08 -44.57 4.74
C THR A 510 10.75 -45.33 4.79
N TYR A 511 9.98 -45.34 3.70
CA TYR A 511 8.72 -46.09 3.65
C TYR A 511 8.93 -47.60 3.78
N ALA A 512 9.94 -48.15 3.10
CA ALA A 512 10.29 -49.56 3.22
C ALA A 512 10.67 -49.94 4.66
N TRP A 513 11.43 -49.08 5.34
CA TRP A 513 11.82 -49.28 6.73
C TRP A 513 10.62 -49.20 7.68
N VAL A 514 9.69 -48.26 7.47
CA VAL A 514 8.44 -48.18 8.24
C VAL A 514 7.63 -49.47 8.09
N LEU A 515 7.45 -49.97 6.85
CA LEU A 515 6.74 -51.23 6.59
C LEU A 515 7.42 -52.43 7.25
N TYR A 516 8.76 -52.46 7.23
CA TYR A 516 9.53 -53.47 7.94
C TYR A 516 9.27 -53.43 9.45
N ARG A 517 9.26 -52.25 10.06
CA ARG A 517 8.97 -52.06 11.49
C ARG A 517 7.53 -52.44 11.86
N LEU A 518 6.59 -52.33 10.91
CA LEU A 518 5.21 -52.83 11.04
C LEU A 518 5.06 -54.35 10.84
N GLY A 519 6.14 -55.06 10.50
CA GLY A 519 6.10 -56.50 10.21
C GLY A 519 5.59 -56.86 8.82
N ARG A 520 5.36 -55.86 7.94
CA ARG A 520 4.87 -56.03 6.57
C ARG A 520 6.03 -56.26 5.60
N TYR A 521 6.80 -57.33 5.83
CA TYR A 521 8.07 -57.56 5.14
C TYR A 521 7.95 -57.72 3.61
N ALA A 522 6.86 -58.34 3.14
CA ALA A 522 6.61 -58.51 1.70
C ALA A 522 6.41 -57.16 1.00
N ASP A 523 5.65 -56.25 1.62
CA ASP A 523 5.45 -54.90 1.10
C ASP A 523 6.74 -54.08 1.18
N ALA A 524 7.46 -54.17 2.31
CA ALA A 524 8.75 -53.52 2.51
C ALA A 524 9.75 -53.89 1.40
N LYS A 525 9.76 -55.15 0.96
CA LYS A 525 10.61 -55.61 -0.15
C LYS A 525 10.32 -54.89 -1.47
N ILE A 526 9.05 -54.61 -1.77
CA ILE A 526 8.68 -53.91 -3.01
C ILE A 526 9.33 -52.54 -3.05
N TYR A 527 9.26 -51.80 -1.95
CA TYR A 527 9.78 -50.44 -1.88
C TYR A 527 11.30 -50.39 -1.77
N ILE A 528 11.94 -51.30 -1.01
CA ILE A 528 13.42 -51.33 -0.95
C ILE A 528 14.04 -51.71 -2.30
N ASP A 529 13.39 -52.58 -3.08
CA ASP A 529 13.84 -52.90 -4.44
C ASP A 529 13.71 -51.69 -5.38
N GLN A 530 12.67 -50.88 -5.20
CA GLN A 530 12.53 -49.61 -5.93
C GLN A 530 13.59 -48.60 -5.48
N THR A 531 13.87 -48.51 -4.18
CA THR A 531 14.96 -47.68 -3.64
C THR A 531 16.28 -48.02 -4.30
N LEU A 532 16.66 -49.29 -4.33
CA LEU A 532 17.91 -49.78 -4.96
C LEU A 532 17.95 -49.51 -6.47
N LYS A 533 16.78 -49.46 -7.12
CA LYS A 533 16.67 -49.13 -8.55
C LYS A 533 16.85 -47.63 -8.82
N PHE A 534 16.38 -46.77 -7.93
CA PHE A 534 16.46 -45.31 -8.07
C PHE A 534 17.65 -44.68 -7.35
N SER A 535 18.35 -45.44 -6.51
CA SER A 535 19.57 -45.01 -5.85
C SER A 535 20.71 -44.82 -6.85
N THR A 536 21.50 -43.79 -6.60
CA THR A 536 22.76 -43.45 -7.27
C THR A 536 23.93 -43.70 -6.33
N ASP A 537 25.16 -43.70 -6.83
CA ASP A 537 26.36 -43.81 -5.98
C ASP A 537 26.43 -42.69 -4.92
N THR A 538 25.83 -41.52 -5.20
CA THR A 538 25.76 -40.38 -4.27
C THR A 538 24.68 -40.51 -3.20
N THR A 539 23.70 -41.42 -3.36
CA THR A 539 22.60 -41.64 -2.41
C THR A 539 22.66 -43.02 -1.75
N SER A 540 23.62 -43.86 -2.16
CA SER A 540 23.85 -45.20 -1.59
C SER A 540 24.80 -45.10 -0.39
N ASP A 541 24.25 -45.05 0.81
CA ASP A 541 25.00 -45.15 2.07
C ASP A 541 24.94 -46.57 2.65
N ASN A 542 25.67 -46.82 3.75
CA ASN A 542 25.62 -48.12 4.40
C ASN A 542 24.22 -48.45 4.96
N THR A 543 23.49 -47.44 5.44
CA THR A 543 22.17 -47.55 6.07
C THR A 543 21.16 -48.21 5.13
N LEU A 544 21.10 -47.76 3.87
CA LEU A 544 20.25 -48.34 2.83
C LEU A 544 20.48 -49.86 2.70
N TYR A 545 21.75 -50.27 2.60
CA TYR A 545 22.09 -51.68 2.45
C TYR A 545 21.84 -52.48 3.74
N GLU A 546 21.96 -51.86 4.92
CA GLU A 546 21.55 -52.47 6.17
C GLU A 546 20.03 -52.70 6.25
N HIS A 547 19.22 -51.73 5.80
CA HIS A 547 17.77 -51.88 5.69
C HIS A 547 17.40 -53.00 4.72
N ALA A 548 18.00 -53.02 3.53
CA ALA A 548 17.80 -54.09 2.56
C ALA A 548 18.18 -55.46 3.13
N ALA A 549 19.32 -55.58 3.79
CA ALA A 549 19.73 -56.84 4.43
C ALA A 549 18.73 -57.31 5.49
N ALA A 550 18.21 -56.38 6.32
CA ALA A 550 17.22 -56.70 7.35
C ALA A 550 15.89 -57.18 6.75
N ILE A 551 15.39 -56.49 5.72
CA ILE A 551 14.14 -56.84 5.04
C ILE A 551 14.24 -58.23 4.39
N TYR A 552 15.31 -58.50 3.65
CA TYR A 552 15.52 -59.79 3.01
C TYR A 552 15.70 -60.93 4.02
N ALA A 553 16.40 -60.68 5.14
CA ALA A 553 16.56 -61.66 6.21
C ALA A 553 15.23 -62.00 6.90
N ALA A 554 14.35 -61.03 7.11
CA ALA A 554 13.03 -61.26 7.69
C ALA A 554 12.10 -62.09 6.79
N LEU A 555 12.33 -62.07 5.48
CA LEU A 555 11.65 -62.92 4.50
C LEU A 555 12.30 -64.32 4.34
N GLY A 556 13.39 -64.59 5.07
CA GLY A 556 14.13 -65.85 4.99
C GLY A 556 15.10 -65.95 3.81
N ASP A 557 15.25 -64.89 2.99
CA ASP A 557 16.26 -64.84 1.93
C ASP A 557 17.62 -64.41 2.51
N TYR A 558 18.20 -65.32 3.29
CA TYR A 558 19.48 -65.11 3.95
C TYR A 558 20.65 -65.00 2.98
N LYS A 559 20.52 -65.54 1.76
CA LYS A 559 21.58 -65.44 0.75
C LYS A 559 21.71 -63.99 0.27
N THR A 560 20.60 -63.39 -0.15
CA THR A 560 20.58 -61.99 -0.61
C THR A 560 20.86 -61.02 0.54
N ALA A 561 20.36 -61.31 1.75
CA ALA A 561 20.67 -60.51 2.94
C ALA A 561 22.18 -60.45 3.23
N ALA A 562 22.91 -61.57 3.07
CA ALA A 562 24.37 -61.57 3.24
C ALA A 562 25.06 -60.69 2.19
N THR A 563 24.61 -60.70 0.94
CA THR A 563 25.13 -59.83 -0.13
C THR A 563 24.92 -58.36 0.20
N PHE A 564 23.75 -57.97 0.71
CA PHE A 564 23.53 -56.58 1.12
C PHE A 564 24.37 -56.16 2.33
N CYS A 565 24.60 -57.03 3.32
CA CYS A 565 25.57 -56.73 4.38
C CYS A 565 27.00 -56.52 3.84
N GLU A 566 27.41 -57.26 2.80
CA GLU A 566 28.71 -57.04 2.13
C GLU A 566 28.77 -55.69 1.41
N GLN A 567 27.66 -55.23 0.83
CA GLN A 567 27.59 -53.88 0.25
C GLN A 567 27.62 -52.81 1.35
N ALA A 568 26.88 -52.98 2.45
CA ALA A 568 26.94 -52.07 3.60
C ALA A 568 28.38 -51.89 4.13
N LEU A 569 29.16 -52.98 4.19
CA LEU A 569 30.59 -52.95 4.54
C LEU A 569 31.42 -52.10 3.58
N LYS A 570 31.21 -52.25 2.26
CA LYS A 570 31.93 -51.47 1.24
C LYS A 570 31.61 -49.98 1.33
N HIS A 571 30.41 -49.64 1.80
CA HIS A 571 29.94 -48.27 2.00
C HIS A 571 30.20 -47.75 3.43
N GLY A 572 31.16 -48.36 4.16
CA GLY A 572 31.67 -47.84 5.43
C GLY A 572 30.86 -48.19 6.68
N GLY A 573 29.96 -49.18 6.59
CA GLY A 573 29.23 -49.68 7.76
C GLY A 573 30.15 -50.38 8.79
N ASP A 574 29.64 -50.63 10.00
CA ASP A 574 30.42 -51.24 11.09
C ASP A 574 30.89 -52.66 10.72
N ALA A 575 32.20 -52.79 10.48
CA ALA A 575 32.86 -54.02 10.12
C ALA A 575 32.52 -55.19 11.06
N LYS A 576 32.57 -54.95 12.37
CA LYS A 576 32.40 -56.00 13.37
C LYS A 576 30.95 -56.49 13.42
N ALA A 577 29.99 -55.56 13.37
CA ALA A 577 28.58 -55.88 13.39
C ALA A 577 28.14 -56.61 12.10
N LEU A 578 28.55 -56.09 10.94
CA LEU A 578 28.15 -56.61 9.64
C LEU A 578 28.79 -57.97 9.33
N GLU A 579 30.06 -58.19 9.65
CA GLU A 579 30.68 -59.51 9.49
C GLU A 579 29.99 -60.60 10.32
N LYS A 580 29.52 -60.25 11.53
CA LYS A 580 28.75 -61.18 12.37
C LYS A 580 27.41 -61.52 11.70
N LYS A 581 26.70 -60.53 11.15
CA LYS A 581 25.45 -60.74 10.39
C LYS A 581 25.70 -61.62 9.15
N ILE A 582 26.76 -61.36 8.37
CA ILE A 582 27.12 -62.14 7.17
C ILE A 582 27.36 -63.61 7.50
N ARG A 583 28.17 -63.90 8.53
CA ARG A 583 28.43 -65.30 8.96
C ARG A 583 27.14 -66.00 9.39
N PHE A 584 26.27 -65.31 10.11
CA PHE A 584 24.98 -65.85 10.55
C PHE A 584 24.07 -66.15 9.35
N TYR A 585 23.88 -65.21 8.42
CA TYR A 585 23.03 -65.39 7.25
C TYR A 585 23.55 -66.49 6.32
N ARG A 586 24.86 -66.57 6.05
CA ARG A 586 25.47 -67.66 5.27
C ARG A 586 25.30 -69.05 5.90
N LYS A 587 25.18 -69.14 7.22
CA LYS A 587 24.91 -70.40 7.92
C LYS A 587 23.44 -70.80 7.77
N LYS A 588 22.52 -69.82 7.76
CA LYS A 588 21.07 -70.02 7.58
C LYS A 588 20.65 -70.27 6.13
N SER A 589 21.50 -69.92 5.16
CA SER A 589 21.29 -70.16 3.73
C SER A 589 21.79 -71.52 3.24
N LYS A 590 22.39 -72.34 4.12
CA LYS A 590 22.78 -73.74 3.88
C LYS A 590 21.72 -74.65 4.45
#